data_AF-A0A1A7BY52-F1
#
_entry.id   AF-A0A1A7BY52-F1
#
_cell.length_a   1.000
_cell.length_b   1.000
_cell.length_c   1.000
_cell.angle_alpha   90.00
_cell.angle_beta   90.00
_cell.angle_gamma   90.00
#
_symmetry.space_group_name_H-M   'P 1'
#
loop_
_entity.id
_entity.type
_entity.pdbx_description
1 polymer ?
#
loop_
_entity_poly.entity_id
_entity_poly.type
_entity_poly.pdbx_seq_one_letter_code
_entity_poly.pdbx_strand_id
1 'polypeptide(L)'
;MPQEAYAAHAAFLIGLADPAQACTTFYDEDDQTVHEWEDGVLSISTDFTDYTTYKLTPVAASVPPRFDVVVENEDGVADFDADAEADLAERLARLVGQIRQFQDKRALTDEELSRLQAMLLPAGEWEWKAWPEIGTQAVRDACAVHELGLSVSAPNGKQQREVFASDDFSIGVLAWFRQQLQPQGWTLVAVTPFDELQSFFLVSNDNVETVRTLLYQQGQRML
;
A
#
# COMPACT_ATOMS: atom_id res chain seq x y z
N MET A 1 14.10 24.79 17.08
CA MET A 1 12.66 25.10 17.23
C MET A 1 11.95 23.76 17.36
N PRO A 2 11.78 23.18 18.56
CA PRO A 2 12.06 21.74 18.63
C PRO A 2 11.16 20.92 19.61
N GLN A 3 9.84 20.84 19.37
CA GLN A 3 8.95 19.85 20.04
C GLN A 3 7.49 19.95 19.59
N GLU A 4 7.04 21.12 19.13
CA GLU A 4 5.62 21.38 18.87
C GLU A 4 5.10 20.76 17.55
N ALA A 5 5.97 20.58 16.55
CA ALA A 5 5.56 20.14 15.21
C ALA A 5 5.12 18.66 15.18
N TYR A 6 5.76 17.78 15.95
CA TYR A 6 5.34 16.39 16.04
C TYR A 6 4.38 16.11 17.21
N ALA A 7 4.25 17.01 18.20
CA ALA A 7 3.35 16.83 19.34
C ALA A 7 1.88 16.61 18.94
N ALA A 8 1.42 17.25 17.86
CA ALA A 8 0.06 17.06 17.35
C ALA A 8 -0.13 15.68 16.68
N HIS A 9 0.87 15.20 15.94
CA HIS A 9 0.86 13.86 15.32
C HIS A 9 1.00 12.76 16.37
N ALA A 10 1.91 12.97 17.32
CA ALA A 10 2.10 12.17 18.53
C ALA A 10 0.81 12.02 19.35
N ALA A 11 0.10 13.12 19.63
CA ALA A 11 -1.17 13.10 20.36
C ALA A 11 -2.25 12.26 19.65
N PHE A 12 -2.30 12.33 18.32
CA PHE A 12 -3.22 11.52 17.51
C PHE A 12 -2.86 10.03 17.59
N LEU A 13 -1.58 9.67 17.48
CA LEU A 13 -1.09 8.29 17.61
C LEU A 13 -1.30 7.71 19.01
N ILE A 14 -1.17 8.52 20.07
CA ILE A 14 -1.48 8.13 21.45
C ILE A 14 -2.99 7.87 21.63
N GLY A 15 -3.84 8.68 20.99
CA GLY A 15 -5.30 8.48 21.03
C GLY A 15 -5.78 7.24 20.26
N LEU A 16 -4.95 6.73 19.35
CA LEU A 16 -5.17 5.53 18.53
C LEU A 16 -4.69 4.24 19.18
N ALA A 17 -3.73 4.36 20.09
CA ALA A 17 -3.18 3.25 20.84
C ALA A 17 -4.22 2.72 21.84
N ASP A 18 -5.15 1.89 21.36
CA ASP A 18 -5.80 0.93 22.24
C ASP A 18 -4.74 -0.11 22.64
N PRO A 19 -4.36 -0.20 23.93
CA PRO A 19 -3.40 -1.19 24.40
C PRO A 19 -3.87 -2.64 24.16
N ALA A 20 -5.13 -2.86 23.77
CA ALA A 20 -5.65 -4.16 23.37
C ALA A 20 -5.32 -4.56 21.91
N GLN A 21 -4.81 -3.65 21.07
CA GLN A 21 -4.40 -3.93 19.67
C GLN A 21 -2.88 -4.16 19.51
N ALA A 22 -2.23 -4.65 20.57
CA ALA A 22 -0.79 -4.64 20.85
C ALA A 22 0.16 -5.46 19.94
N CYS A 23 -0.24 -5.85 18.74
CA CYS A 23 0.68 -6.36 17.72
C CYS A 23 0.09 -6.04 16.35
N THR A 24 0.35 -4.84 15.84
CA THR A 24 -0.01 -4.53 14.46
C THR A 24 1.18 -3.90 13.77
N THR A 25 1.68 -4.59 12.75
CA THR A 25 2.65 -4.08 11.80
C THR A 25 1.91 -3.41 10.65
N PHE A 26 2.32 -2.20 10.29
CA PHE A 26 1.80 -1.46 9.14
C PHE A 26 2.95 -1.11 8.21
N TYR A 27 2.65 -1.05 6.91
CA TYR A 27 3.59 -0.58 5.90
C TYR A 27 3.06 0.73 5.32
N ASP A 28 3.96 1.65 4.97
CA ASP A 28 3.58 2.87 4.27
C ASP A 28 3.20 2.60 2.80
N GLU A 29 2.83 3.65 2.05
CA GLU A 29 2.34 3.48 0.67
C GLU A 29 3.41 2.92 -0.27
N ASP A 30 4.69 3.07 0.04
CA ASP A 30 5.77 2.61 -0.84
C ASP A 30 6.39 1.29 -0.33
N ASP A 31 5.82 0.67 0.72
CA ASP A 31 6.39 -0.44 1.49
C ASP A 31 7.81 -0.13 2.01
N GLN A 32 8.14 1.17 2.13
CA GLN A 32 9.44 1.68 2.52
C GLN A 32 9.55 1.96 4.02
N THR A 33 8.42 2.07 4.72
CA THR A 33 8.41 2.31 6.16
C THR A 33 7.56 1.27 6.86
N VAL A 34 8.13 0.59 7.84
CA VAL A 34 7.46 -0.36 8.72
C VAL A 34 7.12 0.34 10.02
N HIS A 35 5.87 0.23 10.46
CA HIS A 35 5.40 0.75 11.72
C HIS A 35 4.96 -0.40 12.60
N GLU A 36 5.49 -0.49 13.81
CA GLU A 36 5.18 -1.57 14.73
C GLU A 36 4.82 -1.02 16.10
N TRP A 37 3.72 -1.51 16.67
CA TRP A 37 3.37 -1.29 18.06
C TRP A 37 3.68 -2.56 18.86
N GLU A 38 4.68 -2.48 19.74
CA GLU A 38 5.06 -3.56 20.66
C GLU A 38 5.31 -2.99 22.05
N ASP A 39 4.70 -3.59 23.09
CA ASP A 39 4.89 -3.22 24.49
C ASP A 39 4.75 -1.71 24.82
N GLY A 40 3.91 -0.99 24.06
CA GLY A 40 3.68 0.44 24.23
C GLY A 40 4.73 1.34 23.57
N VAL A 41 5.60 0.78 22.75
CA VAL A 41 6.58 1.50 21.92
C VAL A 41 6.10 1.46 20.47
N LEU A 42 6.06 2.64 19.84
CA LEU A 42 5.87 2.75 18.39
C LEU A 42 7.26 2.76 17.74
N SER A 43 7.57 1.71 16.98
CA SER A 43 8.73 1.66 16.10
C SER A 43 8.33 2.17 14.70
N ILE A 44 9.13 3.05 14.12
CA ILE A 44 9.02 3.51 12.74
C ILE A 44 10.38 3.21 12.08
N SER A 45 10.43 2.16 11.29
CA SER A 45 11.64 1.69 10.63
C SER A 45 11.59 2.03 9.15
N THR A 46 12.68 2.57 8.64
CA THR A 46 12.92 2.74 7.22
C THR A 46 13.31 1.41 6.58
N ASP A 47 13.25 1.33 5.25
CA ASP A 47 13.54 0.12 4.49
C ASP A 47 15.03 -0.27 4.49
N PHE A 48 15.35 -1.27 3.67
CA PHE A 48 16.66 -1.90 3.54
C PHE A 48 17.82 -0.96 3.18
N THR A 49 17.56 0.34 2.94
CA THR A 49 18.56 1.28 2.45
C THR A 49 19.36 1.97 3.56
N ASP A 50 18.74 2.28 4.70
CA ASP A 50 19.35 3.00 5.81
C ASP A 50 19.09 2.37 7.20
N TYR A 51 18.19 1.38 7.31
CA TYR A 51 17.90 0.63 8.54
C TYR A 51 17.66 1.51 9.77
N THR A 52 17.19 2.74 9.58
CA THR A 52 16.96 3.68 10.66
C THR A 52 15.61 3.37 11.30
N THR A 53 15.61 3.13 12.61
CA THR A 53 14.41 2.86 13.39
C THR A 53 14.26 3.92 14.46
N TYR A 54 13.14 4.64 14.41
CA TYR A 54 12.72 5.55 15.46
C TYR A 54 11.82 4.79 16.43
N LYS A 55 12.24 4.68 17.68
CA LYS A 55 11.42 4.12 18.77
C LYS A 55 10.85 5.25 19.60
N LEU A 56 9.54 5.36 19.59
CA LEU A 56 8.79 6.38 20.29
C LEU A 56 8.11 5.78 21.51
N THR A 57 8.57 6.16 22.70
CA THR A 57 7.96 5.75 23.98
C THR A 57 7.09 6.88 24.54
N PRO A 58 5.78 6.69 24.75
CA PRO A 58 4.92 7.73 25.31
C PRO A 58 5.40 8.18 26.69
N VAL A 59 5.53 9.49 26.89
CA VAL A 59 5.81 10.06 28.21
C VAL A 59 4.51 10.12 29.01
N ALA A 60 4.42 9.30 30.05
CA ALA A 60 3.20 9.20 30.86
C ALA A 60 2.76 10.57 31.41
N ALA A 61 1.46 10.85 31.27
CA ALA A 61 0.79 12.05 31.82
C ALA A 61 1.34 13.41 31.33
N SER A 62 1.99 13.46 30.16
CA SER A 62 2.42 14.74 29.59
C SER A 62 1.27 15.50 28.91
N VAL A 63 1.21 16.82 29.12
CA VAL A 63 0.29 17.71 28.39
C VAL A 63 1.11 18.91 27.87
N PRO A 64 1.30 19.06 26.54
CA PRO A 64 0.79 18.19 25.48
C PRO A 64 1.42 16.78 25.50
N PRO A 65 0.83 15.80 24.79
CA PRO A 65 1.41 14.46 24.65
C PRO A 65 2.81 14.53 24.06
N ARG A 66 3.74 13.73 24.61
CA ARG A 66 5.16 13.71 24.27
C ARG A 66 5.63 12.26 24.15
N PHE A 67 6.71 12.09 23.41
CA PHE A 67 7.42 10.83 23.28
C PHE A 67 8.89 11.05 23.61
N ASP A 68 9.48 10.07 24.29
CA ASP A 68 10.92 9.88 24.27
C ASP A 68 11.27 9.15 22.97
N VAL A 69 12.21 9.71 22.21
CA VAL A 69 12.63 9.19 20.91
C VAL A 69 14.02 8.60 21.05
N VAL A 70 14.16 7.34 20.63
CA VAL A 70 15.45 6.69 20.43
C VAL A 70 15.61 6.40 18.95
N VAL A 71 16.74 6.80 18.37
CA VAL A 71 17.09 6.46 16.98
C VAL A 71 18.08 5.32 17.02
N GLU A 72 17.77 4.25 16.30
CA GLU A 72 18.67 3.12 16.08
C GLU A 72 18.97 3.00 14.60
N ASN A 73 20.21 2.71 14.23
CA ASN A 73 20.63 2.38 12.86
C ASN A 73 21.55 1.16 12.89
N GLU A 74 22.17 0.81 11.76
CA GLU A 74 23.10 -0.33 11.67
C GLU A 74 24.30 -0.24 12.63
N ASP A 75 24.69 0.98 13.03
CA ASP A 75 25.79 1.25 13.96
C ASP A 75 25.34 1.28 15.44
N GLY A 76 24.04 1.13 15.71
CA GLY A 76 23.45 1.14 17.05
C GLY A 76 22.64 2.41 17.34
N VAL A 77 22.70 2.91 18.58
CA VAL A 77 21.94 4.10 18.98
C VAL A 77 22.62 5.35 18.41
N ALA A 78 21.90 6.10 17.58
CA ALA A 78 22.36 7.33 16.95
C ALA A 78 21.90 8.58 17.74
N ASP A 79 22.63 9.68 17.55
CA ASP A 79 22.23 10.97 18.11
C ASP A 79 20.98 11.49 17.39
N PHE A 80 19.97 11.90 18.17
CA PHE A 80 18.78 12.55 17.64
C PHE A 80 19.07 14.03 17.39
N ASP A 81 19.51 14.34 16.18
CA ASP A 81 19.82 15.70 15.73
C ASP A 81 18.65 16.34 14.96
N ALA A 82 18.89 17.53 14.39
CA ALA A 82 17.86 18.29 13.67
C ALA A 82 17.42 17.62 12.36
N ASP A 83 18.30 16.86 11.71
CA ASP A 83 17.99 16.16 10.47
C ASP A 83 17.14 14.92 10.79
N ALA A 84 17.49 14.18 11.84
CA ALA A 84 16.67 13.09 12.37
C ALA A 84 15.30 13.56 12.88
N GLU A 85 15.22 14.75 13.50
CA GLU A 85 13.93 15.35 13.91
C GLU A 85 13.05 15.70 12.71
N ALA A 86 13.63 16.26 11.65
CA ALA A 86 12.89 16.60 10.44
C ALA A 86 12.37 15.36 9.69
N ASP A 87 13.21 14.33 9.54
CA ASP A 87 12.82 13.06 8.92
C ASP A 87 11.70 12.37 9.70
N LEU A 88 11.84 12.25 11.03
CA LEU A 88 10.80 11.69 11.89
C LEU A 88 9.49 12.49 11.79
N ALA A 89 9.54 13.82 11.73
CA ALA A 89 8.35 14.65 11.61
C ALA A 89 7.61 14.43 10.28
N GLU A 90 8.34 14.27 9.17
CA GLU A 90 7.75 13.93 7.87
C GLU A 90 7.07 12.55 7.91
N ARG A 91 7.77 11.55 8.46
CA ARG A 91 7.24 10.18 8.56
C ARG A 91 6.01 10.10 9.45
N LEU A 92 6.00 10.80 10.59
CA LEU A 92 4.84 10.89 11.46
C LEU A 92 3.66 11.58 10.76
N ALA A 93 3.89 12.64 10.00
CA ALA A 93 2.84 13.30 9.25
C ALA A 93 2.24 12.36 8.19
N ARG A 94 3.08 11.58 7.50
CA ARG A 94 2.67 10.55 6.53
C ARG A 94 1.84 9.45 7.18
N LEU A 95 2.34 8.88 8.28
CA LEU A 95 1.65 7.84 9.06
C LEU A 95 0.29 8.35 9.59
N VAL A 96 0.23 9.57 10.12
CA VAL A 96 -1.04 10.15 10.58
C VAL A 96 -2.00 10.37 9.42
N GLY A 97 -1.51 10.81 8.26
CA GLY A 97 -2.29 10.87 7.03
C GLY A 97 -2.91 9.52 6.68
N GLN A 98 -2.10 8.47 6.63
CA GLN A 98 -2.53 7.10 6.33
C GLN A 98 -3.51 6.56 7.36
N ILE A 99 -3.22 6.69 8.66
CA ILE A 99 -4.13 6.20 9.69
C ILE A 99 -5.46 6.94 9.65
N ARG A 100 -5.47 8.26 9.42
CA ARG A 100 -6.74 8.99 9.23
C ARG A 100 -7.52 8.45 8.04
N GLN A 101 -6.84 8.20 6.94
CA GLN A 101 -7.48 7.60 5.78
C GLN A 101 -7.96 6.15 6.07
N PHE A 102 -7.26 5.38 6.92
CA PHE A 102 -7.68 4.04 7.36
C PHE A 102 -8.77 4.06 8.46
N GLN A 103 -8.89 5.11 9.26
CA GLN A 103 -9.95 5.27 10.25
C GLN A 103 -11.30 5.59 9.60
N ASP A 104 -11.28 6.08 8.36
CA ASP A 104 -12.47 6.22 7.52
C ASP A 104 -12.93 4.87 6.89
N LYS A 105 -12.31 3.74 7.27
CA LYS A 105 -12.81 2.40 6.98
C LYS A 105 -14.21 2.25 7.56
N ARG A 106 -15.20 2.34 6.66
CA ARG A 106 -16.56 1.90 6.94
C ARG A 106 -16.84 0.65 6.12
N ALA A 107 -17.66 -0.23 6.68
CA ALA A 107 -18.28 -1.27 5.88
C ALA A 107 -19.00 -0.60 4.70
N LEU A 108 -18.71 -1.07 3.48
CA LEU A 108 -19.53 -0.73 2.33
C LEU A 108 -20.97 -1.18 2.61
N THR A 109 -21.92 -0.37 2.19
CA THR A 109 -23.32 -0.81 2.13
C THR A 109 -23.48 -1.94 1.10
N ASP A 110 -24.54 -2.73 1.20
CA ASP A 110 -24.83 -3.80 0.22
C ASP A 110 -24.93 -3.26 -1.21
N GLU A 111 -25.44 -2.04 -1.38
CA GLU A 111 -25.51 -1.35 -2.67
C GLU A 111 -24.11 -1.04 -3.22
N GLU A 112 -23.22 -0.51 -2.37
CA GLU A 112 -21.85 -0.19 -2.77
C GLU A 112 -21.03 -1.44 -3.07
N LEU A 113 -21.22 -2.51 -2.30
CA LEU A 113 -20.60 -3.81 -2.56
C LEU A 113 -21.10 -4.40 -3.89
N SER A 114 -22.41 -4.34 -4.14
CA SER A 114 -23.00 -4.79 -5.41
C SER A 114 -22.48 -3.98 -6.60
N ARG A 115 -22.33 -2.66 -6.43
CA ARG A 115 -21.74 -1.79 -7.46
C ARG A 115 -20.28 -2.11 -7.70
N LEU A 116 -19.50 -2.33 -6.65
CA LEU A 116 -18.09 -2.75 -6.75
C LEU A 116 -17.96 -4.05 -7.54
N GLN A 117 -18.76 -5.06 -7.19
CA GLN A 117 -18.78 -6.36 -7.89
C GLN A 117 -19.19 -6.23 -9.37
N ALA A 118 -20.12 -5.33 -9.70
CA ALA A 118 -20.53 -5.09 -11.08
C ALA A 118 -19.46 -4.39 -11.93
N MET A 119 -18.51 -3.68 -11.30
CA MET A 119 -17.41 -2.97 -11.99
C MET A 119 -16.14 -3.80 -12.14
N LEU A 120 -16.00 -4.89 -11.36
CA LEU A 120 -14.85 -5.78 -11.35
C LEU A 120 -15.15 -7.04 -12.17
N LEU A 121 -14.45 -7.22 -13.29
CA LEU A 121 -14.52 -8.47 -14.06
C LEU A 121 -13.33 -9.37 -13.67
N PRO A 122 -13.54 -10.56 -13.08
CA PRO A 122 -12.45 -11.42 -12.64
C PRO A 122 -11.52 -11.82 -13.79
N ALA A 123 -10.22 -11.60 -13.60
CA ALA A 123 -9.16 -12.00 -14.52
C ALA A 123 -8.29 -13.15 -13.98
N GLY A 124 -8.69 -13.73 -12.84
CA GLY A 124 -8.04 -14.88 -12.21
C GLY A 124 -7.10 -14.50 -11.07
N GLU A 125 -6.51 -15.54 -10.48
CA GLU A 125 -5.51 -15.43 -9.42
C GLU A 125 -4.20 -16.06 -9.90
N TRP A 126 -3.11 -15.31 -9.81
CA TRP A 126 -1.81 -15.78 -10.27
C TRP A 126 -0.68 -15.01 -9.59
N GLU A 127 0.53 -15.57 -9.63
CA GLU A 127 1.72 -14.93 -9.07
C GLU A 127 2.32 -13.97 -10.09
N TRP A 128 2.83 -12.81 -9.65
CA TRP A 128 3.47 -11.83 -10.54
C TRP A 128 4.46 -12.47 -11.53
N LYS A 129 5.33 -13.39 -11.09
CA LYS A 129 6.33 -14.06 -11.95
C LYS A 129 5.72 -14.95 -13.05
N ALA A 130 4.46 -15.38 -12.90
CA ALA A 130 3.74 -16.21 -13.86
C ALA A 130 2.96 -15.41 -14.92
N TRP A 131 3.04 -14.07 -14.89
CA TRP A 131 2.33 -13.18 -15.81
C TRP A 131 2.50 -13.48 -17.32
N PRO A 132 3.68 -13.91 -17.84
CA PRO A 132 3.87 -14.04 -19.28
C PRO A 132 2.99 -15.14 -19.90
N GLU A 133 2.77 -16.21 -19.14
CA GLU A 133 2.04 -17.39 -19.58
C GLU A 133 0.68 -17.48 -18.90
N ILE A 134 0.67 -17.59 -17.57
CA ILE A 134 -0.57 -17.77 -16.78
C ILE A 134 -1.38 -16.48 -16.79
N GLY A 135 -0.79 -15.35 -16.42
CA GLY A 135 -1.53 -14.08 -16.35
C GLY A 135 -2.08 -13.64 -17.70
N THR A 136 -1.29 -13.79 -18.77
CA THR A 136 -1.74 -13.48 -20.13
C THR A 136 -2.90 -14.37 -20.55
N GLN A 137 -2.82 -15.68 -20.28
CA GLN A 137 -3.90 -16.60 -20.61
C GLN A 137 -5.16 -16.29 -19.82
N ALA A 138 -5.03 -16.03 -18.52
CA ALA A 138 -6.16 -15.70 -17.65
C ALA A 138 -6.87 -14.40 -18.08
N VAL A 139 -6.12 -13.36 -18.48
CA VAL A 139 -6.70 -12.13 -19.03
C VAL A 139 -7.42 -12.39 -20.36
N ARG A 140 -6.85 -13.19 -21.27
CA ARG A 140 -7.54 -13.56 -22.52
C ARG A 140 -8.84 -14.29 -22.26
N ASP A 141 -8.82 -15.25 -21.34
CA ASP A 141 -9.99 -16.04 -21.00
C ASP A 141 -11.07 -15.16 -20.39
N ALA A 142 -10.71 -14.23 -19.51
CA ALA A 142 -11.64 -13.24 -18.98
C ALA A 142 -12.23 -12.35 -20.09
N CYS A 143 -11.41 -11.87 -21.02
CA CYS A 143 -11.89 -11.08 -22.16
C CYS A 143 -12.88 -11.86 -23.04
N ALA A 144 -12.63 -13.15 -23.24
CA ALA A 144 -13.50 -14.03 -24.02
C ALA A 144 -14.82 -14.32 -23.28
N VAL A 145 -14.75 -14.68 -22.00
CA VAL A 145 -15.92 -14.96 -21.15
C VAL A 145 -16.85 -13.75 -21.06
N HIS A 146 -16.30 -12.54 -21.02
CA HIS A 146 -17.06 -11.31 -20.92
C HIS A 146 -17.35 -10.65 -22.28
N GLU A 147 -17.10 -11.35 -23.39
CA GLU A 147 -17.38 -10.89 -24.76
C GLU A 147 -16.79 -9.50 -25.08
N LEU A 148 -15.67 -9.15 -24.45
CA LEU A 148 -15.10 -7.79 -24.52
C LEU A 148 -14.46 -7.50 -25.88
N GLY A 149 -14.28 -8.52 -26.73
CA GLY A 149 -13.63 -8.40 -28.04
C GLY A 149 -12.14 -8.03 -27.97
N LEU A 150 -11.54 -8.13 -26.78
CA LEU A 150 -10.16 -7.70 -26.52
C LEU A 150 -9.17 -8.75 -27.02
N SER A 151 -8.15 -8.28 -27.75
CA SER A 151 -7.00 -9.10 -28.13
C SER A 151 -5.81 -8.79 -27.22
N VAL A 152 -5.36 -9.78 -26.44
CA VAL A 152 -4.15 -9.69 -25.62
C VAL A 152 -3.15 -10.71 -26.13
N SER A 153 -1.95 -10.26 -26.49
CA SER A 153 -0.89 -11.10 -27.02
C SER A 153 0.10 -11.50 -25.93
N ALA A 154 0.81 -12.62 -26.09
CA ALA A 154 1.85 -13.01 -25.13
C ALA A 154 3.08 -12.13 -25.32
N PRO A 155 3.78 -11.77 -24.22
CA PRO A 155 4.99 -10.97 -24.34
C PRO A 155 6.08 -11.79 -25.04
N ASN A 156 6.74 -11.18 -26.01
CA ASN A 156 7.96 -11.77 -26.58
C ASN A 156 9.15 -11.61 -25.60
N GLY A 157 10.25 -12.31 -25.85
CA GLY A 157 11.41 -12.29 -24.95
C GLY A 157 12.06 -10.90 -24.76
N LYS A 158 11.86 -9.95 -25.67
CA LYS A 158 12.30 -8.56 -25.47
C LYS A 158 11.40 -7.84 -24.46
N GLN A 159 10.08 -7.93 -24.65
CA GLN A 159 9.09 -7.33 -23.75
C GLN A 159 9.18 -7.90 -22.33
N GLN A 160 9.40 -9.21 -22.19
CA GLN A 160 9.62 -9.81 -20.87
C GLN A 160 10.84 -9.19 -20.17
N ARG A 161 11.96 -9.05 -20.88
CA ARG A 161 13.17 -8.40 -20.33
C ARG A 161 12.95 -6.94 -19.95
N GLU A 162 12.14 -6.19 -20.71
CA GLU A 162 11.80 -4.81 -20.38
C GLU A 162 11.01 -4.72 -19.07
N VAL A 163 10.03 -5.62 -18.87
CA VAL A 163 9.27 -5.71 -17.61
C VAL A 163 10.18 -6.14 -16.44
N PHE A 164 11.04 -7.15 -16.63
CA PHE A 164 11.99 -7.57 -15.59
C PHE A 164 13.03 -6.51 -15.22
N ALA A 165 13.29 -5.54 -16.09
CA ALA A 165 14.21 -4.43 -15.84
C ALA A 165 13.52 -3.17 -15.31
N SER A 166 12.21 -3.22 -15.04
CA SER A 166 11.47 -2.09 -14.46
C SER A 166 11.85 -1.92 -12.98
N ASP A 167 11.94 -0.66 -12.52
CA ASP A 167 12.28 -0.32 -11.14
C ASP A 167 11.31 -0.98 -10.13
N ASP A 168 10.04 -1.09 -10.52
CA ASP A 168 9.02 -1.92 -9.85
C ASP A 168 8.47 -2.95 -10.85
N PHE A 169 8.70 -4.23 -10.54
CA PHE A 169 8.29 -5.35 -11.38
C PHE A 169 6.76 -5.45 -11.54
N SER A 170 6.01 -5.27 -10.45
CA SER A 170 4.54 -5.38 -10.43
C SER A 170 3.91 -4.27 -11.27
N ILE A 171 4.41 -3.04 -11.11
CA ILE A 171 4.00 -1.90 -11.93
C ILE A 171 4.39 -2.11 -13.39
N GLY A 172 5.56 -2.70 -13.66
CA GLY A 172 5.98 -3.08 -15.01
C GLY A 172 5.02 -4.06 -15.69
N VAL A 173 4.56 -5.09 -14.97
CA VAL A 173 3.57 -6.07 -15.44
C VAL A 173 2.24 -5.38 -15.77
N LEU A 174 1.71 -4.58 -14.83
CA LEU A 174 0.45 -3.86 -15.03
C LEU A 174 0.53 -2.86 -16.19
N ALA A 175 1.66 -2.16 -16.34
CA ALA A 175 1.90 -1.23 -17.44
C ALA A 175 1.90 -1.95 -18.79
N TRP A 176 2.49 -3.15 -18.88
CA TRP A 176 2.47 -3.95 -20.11
C TRP A 176 1.04 -4.37 -20.50
N PHE A 177 0.23 -4.82 -19.54
CA PHE A 177 -1.19 -5.12 -19.82
C PHE A 177 -1.96 -3.87 -20.22
N ARG A 178 -1.73 -2.75 -19.53
CA ARG A 178 -2.36 -1.45 -19.82
C ARG A 178 -2.12 -1.02 -21.27
N GLN A 179 -0.93 -1.21 -21.81
CA GLN A 179 -0.65 -0.87 -23.22
C GLN A 179 -1.54 -1.62 -24.22
N GLN A 180 -1.97 -2.84 -23.90
CA GLN A 180 -2.84 -3.65 -24.76
C GLN A 180 -4.33 -3.40 -24.52
N LEU A 181 -4.70 -3.09 -23.27
CA LEU A 181 -6.09 -2.91 -22.84
C LEU A 181 -6.59 -1.47 -23.01
N GLN A 182 -5.72 -0.46 -22.84
CA GLN A 182 -6.09 0.95 -22.85
C GLN A 182 -6.75 1.41 -24.16
N PRO A 183 -6.29 1.00 -25.37
CA PRO A 183 -6.94 1.39 -26.63
C PRO A 183 -8.41 0.96 -26.72
N GLN A 184 -8.83 0.04 -25.86
CA GLN A 184 -10.14 -0.58 -25.85
C GLN A 184 -10.96 -0.18 -24.60
N GLY A 185 -10.44 0.74 -23.78
CA GLY A 185 -11.15 1.31 -22.63
C GLY A 185 -11.04 0.51 -21.33
N TRP A 186 -10.12 -0.44 -21.23
CA TRP A 186 -9.95 -1.30 -20.06
C TRP A 186 -8.56 -1.18 -19.45
N THR A 187 -8.45 -1.53 -18.17
CA THR A 187 -7.18 -1.75 -17.48
C THR A 187 -7.27 -3.04 -16.65
N LEU A 188 -6.12 -3.66 -16.44
CA LEU A 188 -5.95 -4.69 -15.43
C LEU A 188 -5.59 -4.00 -14.11
N VAL A 189 -6.16 -4.48 -13.01
CA VAL A 189 -5.78 -4.08 -11.65
C VAL A 189 -5.51 -5.32 -10.81
N ALA A 190 -4.60 -5.20 -9.85
CA ALA A 190 -4.41 -6.21 -8.83
C ALA A 190 -5.04 -5.75 -7.52
N VAL A 191 -5.76 -6.65 -6.85
CA VAL A 191 -6.30 -6.45 -5.51
C VAL A 191 -5.63 -7.48 -4.60
N THR A 192 -4.93 -7.00 -3.58
CA THR A 192 -4.11 -7.85 -2.71
C THR A 192 -4.64 -7.86 -1.28
N PRO A 193 -4.65 -9.04 -0.64
CA PRO A 193 -4.44 -9.14 0.79
C PRO A 193 -2.93 -9.15 1.07
N PHE A 194 -2.18 -10.22 0.82
CA PHE A 194 -0.74 -10.33 1.10
C PHE A 194 -0.11 -11.52 0.31
N ASP A 195 1.15 -11.33 -0.12
CA ASP A 195 2.19 -12.17 -0.77
C ASP A 195 1.86 -13.40 -1.69
N GLU A 196 2.74 -13.55 -2.68
CA GLU A 196 2.87 -14.51 -3.79
C GLU A 196 1.71 -14.61 -4.77
N LEU A 197 0.46 -14.70 -4.32
CA LEU A 197 -0.73 -14.83 -5.18
C LEU A 197 -1.61 -13.58 -5.11
N GLN A 198 -1.97 -13.02 -6.27
CA GLN A 198 -2.81 -11.81 -6.35
C GLN A 198 -4.10 -12.09 -7.12
N SER A 199 -5.20 -11.47 -6.70
CA SER A 199 -6.46 -11.49 -7.45
C SER A 199 -6.46 -10.33 -8.45
N PHE A 200 -6.64 -10.66 -9.73
CA PHE A 200 -6.65 -9.68 -10.81
C PHE A 200 -8.04 -9.46 -11.35
N PHE A 201 -8.34 -8.21 -11.70
CA PHE A 201 -9.62 -7.82 -12.28
C PHE A 201 -9.43 -6.90 -13.47
N LEU A 202 -10.29 -7.05 -14.47
CA LEU A 202 -10.46 -6.06 -15.54
C LEU A 202 -11.46 -5.02 -15.07
N VAL A 203 -11.12 -3.76 -15.27
CA VAL A 203 -11.94 -2.60 -14.91
C VAL A 203 -12.01 -1.66 -16.10
N SER A 204 -13.22 -1.18 -16.41
CA SER A 204 -13.37 -0.11 -17.40
C SER A 204 -12.69 1.15 -16.89
N ASN A 205 -11.98 1.88 -17.76
CA ASN A 205 -11.27 3.10 -17.40
C ASN A 205 -12.20 4.15 -16.76
N ASP A 206 -13.48 4.16 -17.11
CA ASP A 206 -14.49 5.05 -16.52
C ASP A 206 -14.77 4.75 -15.04
N ASN A 207 -14.47 3.53 -14.59
CA ASN A 207 -14.78 3.03 -13.25
C ASN A 207 -13.56 2.96 -12.32
N VAL A 208 -12.34 3.15 -12.83
CA VAL A 208 -11.09 2.93 -12.08
C VAL A 208 -11.04 3.74 -10.78
N GLU A 209 -11.35 5.04 -10.82
CA GLU A 209 -11.31 5.88 -9.62
C GLU A 209 -12.41 5.51 -8.60
N THR A 210 -13.58 5.07 -9.09
CA THR A 210 -14.66 4.61 -8.22
C THR A 210 -14.29 3.30 -7.54
N VAL A 211 -13.74 2.34 -8.30
CA VAL A 211 -13.25 1.06 -7.77
C VAL A 211 -12.12 1.29 -6.77
N ARG A 212 -11.15 2.15 -7.08
CA ARG A 212 -10.08 2.54 -6.14
C ARG A 212 -10.65 3.03 -4.82
N THR A 213 -11.61 3.96 -4.89
CA THR A 213 -12.23 4.56 -3.70
C THR A 213 -12.96 3.51 -2.84
N LEU A 214 -13.71 2.61 -3.47
CA LEU A 214 -14.48 1.58 -2.76
C LEU A 214 -13.59 0.48 -2.16
N LEU A 215 -12.55 0.04 -2.88
CA LEU A 215 -11.54 -0.88 -2.35
C LEU A 215 -10.78 -0.25 -1.19
N TYR A 216 -10.42 1.03 -1.32
CA TYR A 216 -9.75 1.79 -0.28
C TYR A 216 -10.58 1.84 1.02
N GLN A 217 -11.90 2.09 0.91
CA GLN A 217 -12.82 2.09 2.05
C GLN A 217 -12.94 0.71 2.73
N GLN A 218 -12.62 -0.38 2.03
CA GLN A 218 -12.52 -1.73 2.58
C GLN A 218 -11.13 -2.07 3.12
N GLY A 219 -10.19 -1.13 3.11
CA GLY A 219 -8.79 -1.38 3.47
C GLY A 219 -8.08 -2.30 2.49
N GLN A 220 -8.61 -2.44 1.27
CA GLN A 220 -7.98 -3.17 0.17
C GLN A 220 -7.20 -2.19 -0.70
N ARG A 221 -6.07 -2.63 -1.24
CA ARG A 221 -5.23 -1.82 -2.11
C ARG A 221 -5.39 -2.27 -3.56
N MET A 222 -5.44 -1.29 -4.46
CA MET A 222 -5.47 -1.51 -5.89
C MET A 222 -4.14 -1.03 -6.48
N LEU A 223 -3.39 -1.94 -7.07
CA LEU A 223 -2.18 -1.64 -7.84
C LEU A 223 -2.55 -1.44 -9.32
#